data_AF-A0A4P5VRR5-F1
#
_entry.id   AF-A0A4P5VRR5-F1
#
_cell.length_a   1.000
_cell.length_b   1.000
_cell.length_c   1.000
_cell.angle_alpha   90.00
_cell.angle_beta   90.00
_cell.angle_gamma   90.00
#
_symmetry.space_group_name_H-M   'P 1'
#
loop_
_entity.id
_entity.type
_entity.pdbx_description
1 polymer ?
#
loop_
_entity_poly.entity_id
_entity_poly.type
_entity_poly.pdbx_seq_one_letter_code
_entity_poly.pdbx_strand_id
1 'polypeptide(L)'
;MARLSSSTHREAARNSAPGRTPRRPEPVARGVVGVVAVLAMALAGCQQGSNPEAQRIDQLNLKIEQLEQRLNKLASERQTGSDSQGKPPSGRIKSLTLRTGTEDDRLRIYWADGSTTDLPCTKEQATFVCG
;
A
#
# COMPACT_ATOMS: atom_id res chain seq x y z
N MET A 1 38.94 14.01 -16.24
CA MET A 1 40.01 13.15 -16.80
C MET A 1 39.43 11.75 -16.96
N ALA A 2 39.50 11.20 -18.19
CA ALA A 2 39.33 9.81 -18.68
C ALA A 2 38.12 8.98 -18.17
N ARG A 3 37.12 8.50 -18.93
CA ARG A 3 36.98 7.82 -20.25
C ARG A 3 37.91 6.61 -20.48
N LEU A 4 37.29 5.43 -20.63
CA LEU A 4 37.57 4.27 -21.52
C LEU A 4 36.47 3.20 -21.21
N SER A 5 35.49 2.83 -22.07
CA SER A 5 35.53 2.13 -23.39
C SER A 5 36.31 0.81 -23.28
N SER A 6 35.84 -0.40 -23.62
CA SER A 6 35.12 -0.94 -24.80
C SER A 6 34.93 -2.47 -24.55
N SER A 7 33.99 -3.24 -25.12
CA SER A 7 33.99 -3.79 -26.49
C SER A 7 32.72 -4.67 -26.69
N THR A 8 31.78 -4.34 -27.56
CA THR A 8 31.68 -4.79 -28.97
C THR A 8 31.76 -6.30 -29.19
N HIS A 9 30.61 -6.94 -29.43
CA HIS A 9 30.50 -7.93 -30.50
C HIS A 9 29.48 -7.42 -31.52
N ARG A 10 30.03 -7.11 -32.69
CA ARG A 10 29.39 -6.56 -33.88
C ARG A 10 29.61 -7.62 -34.94
N GLU A 11 28.63 -8.49 -35.15
CA GLU A 11 28.68 -9.41 -36.29
C GLU A 11 28.04 -8.71 -37.49
N ALA A 12 28.88 -8.45 -38.48
CA ALA A 12 28.51 -7.86 -39.74
C ALA A 12 28.89 -8.83 -40.86
N ALA A 13 27.89 -9.28 -41.61
CA ALA A 13 28.02 -9.65 -43.02
C ALA A 13 26.78 -9.04 -43.72
N ARG A 14 26.90 -7.98 -44.54
CA ARG A 14 27.32 -7.95 -45.96
C ARG A 14 26.59 -9.02 -46.79
N ASN A 15 26.01 -8.79 -47.95
CA ASN A 15 25.86 -7.62 -48.82
C ASN A 15 24.88 -7.99 -49.96
N SER A 16 24.45 -6.98 -50.71
CA SER A 16 24.00 -7.02 -52.13
C SER A 16 22.55 -7.37 -52.50
N ALA A 17 21.87 -6.34 -53.02
CA ALA A 17 20.64 -6.31 -53.81
C ALA A 17 20.89 -6.74 -55.28
N PRO A 18 19.99 -6.51 -56.27
CA PRO A 18 18.52 -6.51 -56.33
C PRO A 18 17.97 -7.45 -57.44
N GLY A 19 16.75 -7.95 -57.29
CA GLY A 19 16.04 -8.66 -58.37
C GLY A 19 14.55 -8.32 -58.39
N ARG A 20 14.17 -7.27 -59.11
CA ARG A 20 12.77 -7.01 -59.47
C ARG A 20 12.35 -8.00 -60.54
N THR A 21 11.28 -8.76 -60.28
CA THR A 21 10.40 -9.25 -61.36
C THR A 21 8.98 -8.79 -61.06
N PRO A 22 8.22 -8.32 -62.06
CA PRO A 22 6.83 -7.91 -61.88
C PRO A 22 5.94 -9.15 -62.00
N ARG A 23 5.24 -9.53 -60.93
CA ARG A 23 4.07 -10.39 -61.06
C ARG A 23 2.82 -9.53 -61.16
N ARG A 24 2.20 -9.60 -62.33
CA ARG A 24 0.84 -9.11 -62.62
C ARG A 24 -0.12 -9.57 -61.51
N PRO A 25 -1.01 -8.70 -61.01
CA PRO A 25 -2.19 -9.15 -60.29
C PRO A 25 -3.24 -9.62 -61.31
N GLU A 26 -3.64 -10.88 -61.21
CA GLU A 26 -4.88 -11.38 -61.81
C GLU A 26 -6.10 -10.95 -60.97
N PRO A 27 -7.27 -10.71 -61.58
CA PRO A 27 -8.45 -10.20 -60.88
C PRO A 27 -9.24 -11.37 -60.28
N VAL A 28 -8.91 -11.74 -59.03
CA VAL A 28 -9.71 -12.74 -58.31
C VAL A 28 -10.72 -12.03 -57.39
N ALA A 29 -11.98 -12.09 -57.83
CA ALA A 29 -13.19 -12.15 -57.01
C ALA A 29 -13.25 -11.22 -55.79
N ARG A 30 -13.61 -9.96 -56.07
CA ARG A 30 -13.98 -8.88 -55.14
C ARG A 30 -15.21 -9.15 -54.25
N GLY A 31 -15.75 -10.37 -54.22
CA GLY A 31 -17.03 -10.69 -53.58
C GLY A 31 -16.97 -11.44 -52.26
N VAL A 32 -15.89 -12.18 -51.97
CA VAL A 32 -15.86 -13.13 -50.82
C VAL A 32 -15.08 -12.59 -49.61
N VAL A 33 -14.18 -11.63 -49.81
CA VAL A 33 -13.31 -11.09 -48.74
C VAL A 33 -14.09 -10.19 -47.76
N GLY A 34 -15.18 -9.55 -48.21
CA GLY A 34 -15.97 -8.67 -47.35
C GLY A 34 -16.68 -9.39 -46.19
N VAL A 35 -17.11 -10.64 -46.40
CA VAL A 35 -17.92 -11.37 -45.41
C VAL A 35 -17.07 -11.90 -44.25
N VAL A 36 -15.83 -12.33 -44.52
CA VAL A 36 -14.93 -12.87 -43.48
C VAL A 36 -14.39 -11.75 -42.56
N ALA A 37 -14.14 -10.57 -43.10
CA ALA A 37 -13.66 -9.42 -42.32
C ALA A 37 -14.73 -8.89 -41.33
N VAL A 38 -16.00 -8.90 -41.72
CA VAL A 38 -17.11 -8.47 -40.85
C VAL A 38 -17.36 -9.48 -39.72
N LEU A 39 -17.22 -10.78 -39.98
CA LEU A 39 -17.35 -11.81 -38.94
C LEU A 39 -16.21 -11.74 -37.90
N ALA A 40 -14.99 -11.44 -38.34
CA ALA A 40 -13.84 -11.28 -37.44
C ALA A 40 -13.95 -10.02 -36.56
N MET A 41 -14.49 -8.92 -37.10
CA MET A 41 -14.77 -7.71 -36.31
C MET A 41 -15.94 -7.89 -35.32
N ALA A 42 -16.95 -8.69 -35.67
CA ALA A 42 -18.06 -9.01 -34.77
C ALA A 42 -17.62 -9.86 -33.56
N LEU A 43 -16.61 -10.72 -33.72
CA LEU A 43 -16.10 -11.57 -32.62
C LEU A 43 -15.12 -10.84 -31.69
N ALA A 44 -14.48 -9.76 -32.14
CA ALA A 44 -13.60 -8.94 -31.31
C ALA A 44 -14.34 -7.97 -30.36
N GLY A 45 -15.64 -7.73 -30.60
CA GLY A 45 -16.46 -6.80 -29.80
C GLY A 45 -17.04 -7.36 -28.49
N CYS A 46 -16.94 -8.67 -28.24
CA CYS A 46 -17.64 -9.33 -27.13
C CYS A 46 -16.82 -9.53 -25.84
N GLN A 47 -15.57 -9.06 -25.76
CA GLN A 47 -14.76 -9.18 -24.52
C GLN A 47 -14.83 -7.96 -23.60
N GLN A 48 -15.72 -7.00 -23.86
CA GLN A 48 -15.99 -5.89 -22.93
C GLN A 48 -16.93 -6.32 -21.78
N GLY A 49 -16.75 -7.54 -21.27
CA GLY A 49 -17.43 -8.01 -20.07
C GLY A 49 -16.61 -7.58 -18.86
N SER A 50 -17.14 -6.67 -18.05
CA SER A 50 -16.55 -6.30 -16.76
C SER A 50 -16.16 -7.56 -15.99
N ASN A 51 -14.86 -7.78 -15.77
CA ASN A 51 -14.39 -8.92 -14.99
C ASN A 51 -14.95 -8.77 -13.56
N PRO A 52 -15.86 -9.67 -13.09
CA PRO A 52 -16.46 -9.57 -11.77
C PRO A 52 -15.45 -9.73 -10.63
N GLU A 53 -14.26 -10.27 -10.93
CA GLU A 53 -13.14 -10.30 -10.01
C GLU A 53 -12.47 -8.91 -9.89
N ALA A 54 -12.29 -8.21 -11.01
CA ALA A 54 -11.75 -6.84 -11.00
C ALA A 54 -12.66 -5.89 -10.20
N GLN A 55 -13.98 -5.98 -10.39
CA GLN A 55 -14.93 -5.19 -9.61
C GLN A 55 -14.87 -5.48 -8.10
N ARG A 56 -14.65 -6.74 -7.71
CA ARG A 56 -14.47 -7.11 -6.31
C ARG A 56 -13.19 -6.52 -5.74
N ILE A 57 -12.08 -6.61 -6.48
CA ILE A 57 -10.80 -6.03 -6.07
C ILE A 57 -10.94 -4.52 -5.86
N ASP A 58 -11.59 -3.81 -6.78
CA ASP A 58 -11.82 -2.37 -6.66
C ASP A 58 -12.65 -2.02 -5.42
N GLN A 59 -13.70 -2.78 -5.12
CA GLN A 59 -14.48 -2.60 -3.89
C GLN A 59 -13.68 -2.86 -2.62
N LEU A 60 -12.77 -3.85 -2.63
CA LEU A 60 -11.90 -4.11 -1.49
C LEU A 60 -10.91 -2.96 -1.28
N ASN A 61 -10.30 -2.45 -2.36
CA ASN A 61 -9.37 -1.32 -2.29
C ASN A 61 -10.06 -0.08 -1.69
N LEU A 62 -11.26 0.26 -2.15
CA LEU A 62 -12.03 1.38 -1.60
C LEU A 62 -12.32 1.20 -0.10
N LYS A 63 -12.63 -0.02 0.35
CA LYS A 63 -12.86 -0.30 1.78
C LYS A 63 -11.58 -0.17 2.60
N ILE A 64 -10.44 -0.62 2.06
CA ILE A 64 -9.13 -0.50 2.71
C ILE A 64 -8.79 0.98 2.89
N GLU A 65 -8.89 1.79 1.84
CA GLU A 65 -8.62 3.23 1.91
C GLU A 65 -9.52 3.93 2.95
N GLN A 66 -10.81 3.58 3.00
CA GLN A 66 -11.73 4.12 4.01
C GLN A 66 -11.35 3.71 5.44
N LEU A 67 -10.90 2.46 5.64
CA LEU A 67 -10.45 1.98 6.94
C LEU A 67 -9.16 2.68 7.38
N GLU A 68 -8.21 2.85 6.47
CA GLU A 68 -6.97 3.58 6.72
C GLU A 68 -7.25 5.04 7.11
N GLN A 69 -8.13 5.72 6.38
CA GLN A 69 -8.55 7.09 6.71
C GLN A 69 -9.19 7.18 8.10
N ARG A 70 -10.07 6.24 8.46
CA ARG A 70 -10.70 6.19 9.79
C ARG A 70 -9.68 5.93 10.89
N LEU A 71 -8.73 5.02 10.67
CA LEU A 71 -7.67 4.74 11.64
C LEU A 71 -6.75 5.94 11.84
N ASN A 72 -6.37 6.64 10.77
CA ASN A 72 -5.55 7.84 10.85
C ASN A 72 -6.28 8.98 11.58
N LYS A 73 -7.59 9.12 11.35
CA LYS A 73 -8.41 10.09 12.10
C LYS A 73 -8.45 9.76 13.60
N LEU A 74 -8.70 8.50 13.95
CA LEU A 74 -8.69 8.04 15.35
C LEU A 74 -7.30 8.15 16.00
N ALA A 75 -6.23 7.95 15.23
CA ALA A 75 -4.87 8.14 15.72
C ALA A 75 -4.59 9.62 16.04
N SER A 76 -5.12 10.54 15.22
CA SER A 76 -5.02 11.98 15.43
C SER A 76 -5.87 12.45 16.62
N GLU A 77 -7.08 11.90 16.78
CA GLU A 77 -7.97 12.20 17.92
C GLU A 77 -7.46 11.61 19.25
N ARG A 78 -6.67 10.52 19.24
CA ARG A 78 -6.00 10.00 20.45
C ARG A 78 -4.82 10.85 20.93
N GLN A 79 -4.32 11.81 20.14
CA GLN A 79 -3.22 12.69 20.56
C GLN A 79 -3.67 13.75 21.58
N THR A 80 -4.97 13.98 21.76
CA THR A 80 -5.48 14.76 22.89
C THR A 80 -5.58 13.87 24.13
N GLY A 81 -4.41 13.43 24.61
CA GLY A 81 -4.20 12.54 25.76
C GLY A 81 -4.28 13.22 27.13
N SER A 82 -4.99 14.34 27.28
CA SER A 82 -5.24 14.87 28.62
C SER A 82 -6.67 15.38 28.71
N ASP A 83 -7.51 14.65 29.43
CA ASP A 83 -8.72 15.24 29.97
C ASP A 83 -8.27 16.32 30.97
N SER A 84 -8.68 17.57 30.76
CA SER A 84 -8.27 18.75 31.55
C SER A 84 -8.66 18.69 33.03
N GLN A 85 -9.24 17.57 33.48
CA GLN A 85 -9.58 17.26 34.87
C GLN A 85 -8.50 16.43 35.61
N GLY A 86 -7.30 16.26 35.06
CA GLY A 86 -6.21 15.57 35.77
C GLY A 86 -6.37 14.04 35.82
N LYS A 87 -7.25 13.48 34.97
CA LYS A 87 -7.37 12.04 34.82
C LYS A 87 -6.21 11.52 33.95
N PRO A 88 -5.54 10.42 34.32
CA PRO A 88 -4.46 9.87 33.53
C PRO A 88 -4.87 9.68 32.06
N PRO A 89 -3.98 9.95 31.09
CA PRO A 89 -4.23 9.77 29.68
C PRO A 89 -4.89 8.42 29.42
N SER A 90 -6.08 8.39 28.82
CA SER A 90 -6.80 7.15 28.46
C SER A 90 -6.10 6.34 27.34
N GLY A 91 -4.81 6.54 27.15
CA GLY A 91 -3.99 5.94 26.12
C GLY A 91 -3.50 4.54 26.48
N ARG A 92 -2.91 3.84 25.50
CA ARG A 92 -2.25 2.56 25.76
C ARG A 92 -1.03 2.79 26.66
N ILE A 93 -0.86 1.93 27.66
CA ILE A 93 0.32 1.93 28.52
C ILE A 93 1.51 1.38 27.72
N LYS A 94 2.63 2.08 27.74
CA LYS A 94 3.90 1.64 27.16
C LYS A 94 4.71 0.82 28.17
N SER A 95 4.85 1.32 29.39
CA SER A 95 5.59 0.66 30.47
C SER A 95 5.18 1.21 31.84
N LEU A 96 5.43 0.43 32.89
CA LEU A 96 5.17 0.78 34.29
C LEU A 96 6.46 0.64 35.10
N THR A 97 6.64 1.51 36.10
CA THR A 97 7.72 1.40 37.07
C THR A 97 7.17 1.64 38.47
N LEU A 98 7.30 0.64 39.34
CA LEU A 98 6.96 0.74 40.75
C LEU A 98 8.24 0.94 41.56
N ARG A 99 8.33 2.03 42.31
CA ARG A 99 9.41 2.27 43.28
C ARG A 99 8.87 2.04 44.69
N THR A 100 9.49 1.13 45.42
CA THR A 100 9.11 0.76 46.79
C THR A 100 10.31 0.82 47.72
N GLY A 101 10.04 0.93 49.03
CA GLY A 101 11.08 0.93 50.07
C GLY A 101 11.79 2.26 50.23
N THR A 102 11.16 3.36 49.80
CA THR A 102 11.63 4.73 50.01
C THR A 102 10.61 5.51 50.85
N GLU A 103 10.94 6.73 51.27
CA GLU A 103 9.97 7.61 51.94
C GLU A 103 8.77 7.97 51.04
N ASP A 104 8.98 7.91 49.71
CA ASP A 104 8.00 8.25 48.69
C ASP A 104 7.90 7.10 47.66
N ASP A 105 7.12 6.10 48.04
CA ASP A 105 6.73 5.00 47.17
C ASP A 105 5.79 5.51 46.10
N ARG A 106 6.08 5.19 44.83
CA ARG A 106 5.34 5.73 43.68
C ARG A 106 5.26 4.76 42.51
N LEU A 107 4.15 4.83 41.78
CA LEU A 107 3.94 4.16 40.51
C LEU A 107 4.03 5.18 39.39
N ARG A 108 5.03 5.03 38.52
CA ARG A 108 5.18 5.83 37.30
C ARG A 108 4.64 5.06 36.09
N ILE A 109 3.71 5.69 35.37
CA ILE A 109 3.12 5.19 34.14
C ILE A 109 3.71 5.95 32.97
N TYR A 110 4.26 5.22 31.99
CA TYR A 110 4.69 5.78 30.71
C TYR A 110 3.65 5.42 29.66
N TRP A 111 3.06 6.42 29.05
CA TRP A 111 2.01 6.26 28.04
C TRP A 111 2.60 6.12 26.64
N ALA A 112 1.83 5.56 25.71
CA ALA A 112 2.25 5.40 24.32
C ALA A 112 2.42 6.73 23.56
N ASP A 113 1.78 7.81 24.04
CA ASP A 113 1.92 9.18 23.51
C ASP A 113 3.19 9.89 24.02
N GLY A 114 3.95 9.27 24.92
CA GLY A 114 5.17 9.82 25.51
C GLY A 114 4.93 10.62 26.79
N SER A 115 3.68 10.84 27.20
CA SER A 115 3.36 11.46 28.49
C SER A 115 3.66 10.51 29.65
N THR A 116 3.74 11.07 30.86
CA THR A 116 4.00 10.32 32.09
C THR A 116 3.05 10.71 33.21
N THR A 117 2.61 9.73 34.01
CA THR A 117 1.83 9.95 35.23
C THR A 117 2.58 9.37 36.42
N ASP A 118 2.73 10.15 37.49
CA ASP A 118 3.26 9.70 38.77
C ASP A 118 2.11 9.60 39.78
N LEU A 119 1.89 8.40 40.32
CA LEU A 119 0.88 8.13 41.34
C LEU A 119 1.56 7.82 42.67
N PRO A 120 1.28 8.56 43.76
CA PRO A 120 1.77 8.21 45.08
C PRO A 120 1.16 6.87 45.50
N CYS A 121 1.95 6.03 46.16
CA CYS A 121 1.51 4.72 46.61
C CYS A 121 1.64 4.60 48.13
N THR A 122 0.65 3.97 48.74
CA THR A 122 0.71 3.52 50.14
C THR A 122 0.69 2.00 50.19
N LYS A 123 1.38 1.43 51.19
CA LYS A 123 1.38 -0.01 51.43
C LYS A 123 0.36 -0.36 52.50
N GLU A 124 -0.70 -1.04 52.10
CA GLU A 124 -1.73 -1.55 53.00
C GLU A 124 -1.51 -3.06 53.17
N GLN A 125 -0.86 -3.45 54.27
CA GLN A 125 -0.47 -4.83 54.57
C GLN A 125 0.44 -5.42 53.48
N ALA A 126 -0.11 -6.20 52.54
CA ALA A 126 0.59 -6.85 51.45
C ALA A 126 0.30 -6.23 50.07
N THR A 127 -0.59 -5.22 50.00
CA THR A 127 -1.07 -4.61 48.76
C THR A 127 -0.59 -3.16 48.65
N PHE A 128 -0.18 -2.74 47.46
CA PHE A 128 0.07 -1.32 47.17
C PHE A 128 -1.18 -0.70 46.55
N VAL A 129 -1.60 0.42 47.11
CA VAL A 129 -2.70 1.24 46.60
C VAL A 129 -2.09 2.54 46.08
N CYS A 130 -2.31 2.84 44.79
CA CYS A 130 -1.74 4.01 44.13
C CYS A 130 -2.86 4.82 43.47
N GLY A 131 -2.90 6.13 43.72
CA GLY A 131 -3.99 6.98 43.23
C GLY A 131 -3.81 8.46 43.54
#